data_AF-A0A6J1NVE1-F1
#
_entry.id   AF-A0A6J1NVE1-F1
#
_cell.length_a   1.000
_cell.length_b   1.000
_cell.length_c   1.000
_cell.angle_alpha   90.00
_cell.angle_beta   90.00
_cell.angle_gamma   90.00
#
_symmetry.space_group_name_H-M   'P 1'
#
loop_
_entity.id
_entity.type
_entity.pdbx_description
1 polymer ?
#
loop_
_entity_poly.entity_id
_entity_poly.type
_entity_poly.pdbx_seq_one_letter_code
_entity_poly.pdbx_strand_id
1 'polypeptide(L)'
;MLTSSLMGGLRAARASVMVTRNLAATQKAVDPIQQLFLDKIREYKQKSAGGKLVDPSPNIEKELKTELEKLERQFGGGSGVDMTSFPAFKFEEPKLDPIDEQAAAPAKK
;
A
#
# COMPACT_ATOMS: atom_id res chain seq x y z
N MET A 1 54.03 68.03 17.02
CA MET A 1 52.93 67.12 17.40
C MET A 1 52.28 66.61 16.13
N LEU A 2 52.62 65.39 15.70
CA LEU A 2 51.97 64.65 14.61
C LEU A 2 52.66 63.29 14.50
N THR A 3 52.15 62.28 15.21
CA THR A 3 52.51 60.87 14.97
C THR A 3 51.30 59.98 15.18
N SER A 4 51.12 59.10 14.21
CA SER A 4 50.03 58.16 13.97
C SER A 4 49.83 57.09 15.04
N SER A 5 48.60 56.58 15.18
CA SER A 5 48.36 55.14 14.98
C SER A 5 46.87 54.89 14.70
N LEU A 6 46.58 54.38 13.51
CA LEU A 6 45.26 53.95 13.08
C LEU A 6 45.12 52.45 13.37
N MET A 7 44.50 52.07 14.48
CA MET A 7 44.20 50.67 14.77
C MET A 7 42.88 50.29 14.09
N GLY A 8 42.95 50.01 12.78
CA GLY A 8 41.83 49.49 12.00
C GLY A 8 41.75 47.97 12.14
N GLY A 9 40.76 47.46 12.89
CA GLY A 9 40.52 46.03 13.03
C GLY A 9 40.10 45.38 11.71
N LEU A 10 40.84 44.37 11.25
CA LEU A 10 40.43 43.49 10.17
C LEU A 10 39.27 42.60 10.66
N ARG A 11 38.02 42.97 10.38
CA ARG A 11 36.93 42.01 10.41
C ARG A 11 37.04 41.12 9.18
N ALA A 12 37.43 39.87 9.37
CA ALA A 12 37.38 38.85 8.34
C ALA A 12 35.92 38.65 7.91
N ALA A 13 35.55 39.23 6.76
CA ALA A 13 34.26 38.95 6.13
C ALA A 13 34.33 37.53 5.56
N ARG A 14 33.76 36.55 6.26
CA ARG A 14 33.42 35.27 5.64
C ARG A 14 32.26 35.51 4.68
N ALA A 15 32.55 35.56 3.39
CA ALA A 15 31.53 35.54 2.36
C ALA A 15 30.88 34.14 2.39
N SER A 16 29.75 34.01 3.06
CA SER A 16 28.87 32.85 2.86
C SER A 16 28.28 32.98 1.46
N VAL A 17 28.70 32.12 0.54
CA VAL A 17 28.09 32.02 -0.79
C VAL A 17 26.66 31.53 -0.60
N MET A 18 25.71 32.47 -0.58
CA MET A 18 24.29 32.16 -0.63
C MET A 18 23.95 31.90 -2.10
N VAL A 19 23.87 30.62 -2.48
CA VAL A 19 23.40 30.23 -3.82
C VAL A 19 21.89 30.45 -3.87
N THR A 20 21.47 31.66 -4.18
CA THR A 20 20.10 31.95 -4.61
C THR A 20 19.90 31.31 -5.97
N ARG A 21 19.02 30.30 -6.06
CA ARG A 21 18.57 29.76 -7.36
C ARG A 21 17.96 30.91 -8.16
N ASN A 22 18.56 31.24 -9.31
CA ASN A 22 18.00 32.18 -10.28
C ASN A 22 16.67 31.64 -10.81
N LEU A 23 15.57 31.91 -10.10
CA LEU A 23 14.21 31.50 -10.45
C LEU A 23 13.61 32.35 -11.60
N ALA A 24 14.34 33.36 -12.08
CA ALA A 24 13.86 34.37 -13.00
C ALA A 24 14.23 34.14 -14.49
N ALA A 25 14.94 33.05 -14.84
CA ALA A 25 15.39 32.79 -16.21
C ALA A 25 14.75 31.56 -16.89
N THR A 26 13.76 30.91 -16.27
CA THR A 26 13.08 29.73 -16.84
C THR A 26 11.58 29.96 -17.05
N GLN A 27 11.14 31.21 -17.21
CA GLN A 27 9.71 31.52 -17.26
C GLN A 27 9.00 31.10 -18.55
N LYS A 28 9.70 30.71 -19.63
CA LYS A 28 9.03 30.45 -20.93
C LYS A 28 9.63 29.35 -21.83
N ALA A 29 10.56 28.54 -21.35
CA ALA A 29 11.05 27.37 -22.09
C ALA A 29 11.15 26.16 -21.17
N VAL A 30 10.03 25.83 -20.50
CA VAL A 30 9.90 24.48 -19.96
C VAL A 30 9.81 23.59 -21.20
N ASP A 31 10.85 22.78 -21.42
CA ASP A 31 10.87 21.73 -22.44
C ASP A 31 9.48 21.07 -22.50
N PRO A 32 8.85 20.93 -23.68
CA PRO A 32 7.55 20.28 -23.82
C PRO A 32 7.43 18.96 -23.02
N ILE A 33 8.51 18.20 -22.90
CA ILE A 33 8.55 16.95 -22.11
C ILE A 33 8.36 17.21 -20.61
N GLN A 34 8.99 18.26 -20.07
CA GLN A 34 8.86 18.63 -18.67
C GLN A 34 7.46 19.17 -18.35
N GLN A 35 6.82 19.87 -19.30
CA GLN A 35 5.42 20.29 -19.16
C GLN A 35 4.50 19.08 -19.06
N LEU A 36 4.64 18.11 -19.98
CA LEU A 36 3.87 16.88 -19.98
C LEU A 36 4.05 16.09 -18.67
N PHE A 37 5.26 16.02 -18.14
CA PHE A 37 5.52 15.36 -16.86
C PHE A 37 4.77 16.03 -15.70
N LEU A 38 4.83 17.36 -15.60
CA LEU A 38 4.10 18.10 -14.57
C LEU A 38 2.59 17.99 -14.73
N ASP A 39 2.09 18.00 -15.96
CA ASP A 39 0.67 17.83 -16.25
C ASP A 39 0.18 16.45 -15.83
N LYS A 40 0.96 15.39 -16.09
CA LYS A 40 0.63 14.03 -15.61
C LYS A 40 0.68 13.88 -14.11
N ILE A 41 1.61 14.55 -13.41
CA ILE A 41 1.61 14.58 -11.94
C ILE A 41 0.33 15.24 -11.40
N ARG A 42 -0.07 16.38 -11.99
CA ARG A 42 -1.28 17.10 -11.58
C ARG A 42 -2.53 16.30 -11.86
N GLU A 43 -2.63 15.69 -13.04
CA GLU A 43 -3.73 14.81 -13.43
C GLU A 43 -3.84 13.61 -12.48
N TYR A 44 -2.72 12.95 -12.18
CA TYR A 44 -2.70 11.84 -11.23
C TYR A 44 -3.14 12.28 -9.83
N LYS A 45 -2.62 13.40 -9.32
CA LYS A 45 -2.98 13.92 -7.99
C LYS A 45 -4.49 14.20 -7.87
N GLN A 46 -5.13 14.66 -8.94
CA GLN A 46 -6.58 14.87 -8.97
C GLN A 46 -7.34 13.55 -8.98
N LYS A 47 -6.92 12.59 -9.80
CA LYS A 47 -7.55 11.28 -9.94
C LYS A 47 -7.33 10.36 -8.74
N SER A 48 -6.23 10.51 -8.01
CA SER A 48 -5.89 9.68 -6.84
C SER A 48 -6.66 10.05 -5.56
N ALA A 49 -7.41 11.15 -5.56
CA ALA A 49 -8.16 11.58 -4.39
C ALA A 49 -9.42 10.70 -4.19
N GLY A 50 -9.57 10.12 -3.00
CA GLY A 50 -10.83 9.49 -2.59
C GLY A 50 -10.81 7.97 -2.39
N GLY A 51 -9.66 7.30 -2.56
CA GLY A 51 -9.45 5.90 -2.16
C GLY A 51 -10.37 4.86 -2.83
N LYS A 52 -11.16 5.29 -3.81
CA LYS A 52 -12.08 4.49 -4.61
C LYS A 52 -11.46 4.23 -5.97
N LEU A 53 -12.05 3.29 -6.70
CA LEU A 53 -11.67 3.06 -8.09
C LEU A 53 -11.83 4.37 -8.88
N VAL A 54 -10.79 4.76 -9.61
CA VAL A 54 -10.81 5.97 -10.45
C VAL A 54 -11.77 5.72 -11.61
N ASP A 55 -12.72 6.64 -11.81
CA ASP A 55 -13.72 6.61 -12.89
C ASP A 55 -14.39 5.23 -13.07
N PRO A 56 -15.12 4.73 -12.05
CA PRO A 56 -15.70 3.39 -12.11
C PRO A 56 -16.80 3.33 -13.18
N SER A 57 -16.58 2.51 -14.20
CA SER A 57 -17.64 2.11 -15.12
C SER A 57 -18.56 1.09 -14.44
N PRO A 58 -19.89 1.11 -14.70
CA PRO A 58 -20.82 0.10 -14.19
C PRO A 58 -20.42 -1.34 -14.53
N ASN A 59 -19.63 -1.55 -15.58
CA ASN A 59 -19.11 -2.88 -15.93
C ASN A 59 -18.01 -3.32 -14.94
N ILE A 60 -17.08 -2.42 -14.60
CA ILE A 60 -15.97 -2.75 -13.69
C ILE A 60 -16.48 -3.00 -12.26
N GLU A 61 -17.50 -2.25 -11.83
CA GLU A 61 -18.14 -2.52 -10.53
C GLU A 61 -18.84 -3.88 -10.48
N LYS A 62 -19.44 -4.32 -11.60
CA LYS A 62 -20.04 -5.66 -11.71
C LYS A 62 -18.98 -6.74 -11.68
N GLU A 63 -17.90 -6.57 -12.45
CA GLU A 63 -16.76 -7.49 -12.46
C GLU A 63 -16.16 -7.63 -11.06
N LEU A 64 -15.93 -6.51 -10.36
CA LEU A 64 -15.44 -6.52 -8.98
C LEU A 64 -16.35 -7.35 -8.05
N LYS A 65 -17.67 -7.14 -8.13
CA LYS A 65 -18.64 -7.89 -7.32
C LYS A 65 -18.63 -9.38 -7.67
N THR A 66 -18.56 -9.72 -8.95
CA THR A 66 -18.50 -11.11 -9.42
C THR A 66 -17.22 -11.81 -8.97
N GLU A 67 -16.06 -11.15 -9.03
CA GLU A 67 -14.81 -11.73 -8.54
C GLU A 67 -14.81 -11.89 -7.02
N LEU A 68 -15.36 -10.93 -6.27
CA LEU A 68 -15.53 -11.06 -4.83
C LEU A 68 -16.44 -12.24 -4.47
N GLU A 69 -17.56 -12.42 -5.15
CA GLU A 69 -18.47 -13.55 -4.93
C GLU A 69 -17.80 -14.91 -5.22
N LYS A 70 -16.96 -14.99 -6.27
CA LYS A 70 -16.16 -16.20 -6.55
C LYS A 70 -15.20 -16.51 -5.40
N LEU A 71 -14.52 -15.49 -4.86
CA LEU A 71 -13.60 -15.64 -3.74
C LEU A 71 -14.33 -16.10 -2.47
N GLU A 72 -15.48 -15.50 -2.16
CA GLU A 72 -16.31 -15.89 -1.01
C GLU A 72 -16.73 -17.36 -1.09
N ARG A 73 -17.13 -17.84 -2.28
CA ARG A 73 -17.50 -19.24 -2.52
C ARG A 73 -16.32 -20.19 -2.38
N GLN A 74 -15.12 -19.80 -2.83
CA GLN A 74 -13.92 -20.65 -2.79
C GLN A 74 -13.32 -20.76 -1.39
N PHE A 75 -13.30 -19.66 -0.65
CA PHE A 75 -12.61 -19.56 0.65
C PHE A 75 -13.55 -19.58 1.85
N GLY A 76 -14.84 -19.85 1.63
CA GLY A 76 -15.83 -19.98 2.70
C GLY A 76 -16.22 -18.66 3.36
N GLY A 77 -15.97 -17.52 2.72
CA GLY A 77 -16.26 -16.17 3.22
C GLY A 77 -17.65 -15.63 2.85
N GLY A 78 -18.64 -16.51 2.68
CA GLY A 78 -19.98 -16.13 2.25
C GLY A 78 -20.74 -15.25 3.27
N SER A 79 -21.99 -14.91 2.92
CA SER A 79 -22.84 -14.04 3.73
C SER A 79 -22.96 -14.54 5.18
N GLY A 80 -22.45 -13.74 6.12
CA GLY A 80 -22.50 -14.02 7.56
C GLY A 80 -21.25 -14.66 8.15
N VAL A 81 -20.21 -14.95 7.35
CA VAL A 81 -18.91 -15.40 7.85
C VAL A 81 -17.99 -14.20 8.03
N ASP A 82 -17.62 -13.92 9.28
CA ASP A 82 -16.63 -12.90 9.58
C ASP A 82 -15.21 -13.41 9.29
N MET A 83 -14.69 -13.01 8.13
CA MET A 83 -13.33 -13.36 7.68
C MET A 83 -12.21 -12.73 8.52
N THR A 84 -12.54 -11.79 9.42
CA THR A 84 -11.56 -11.24 10.38
C THR A 84 -11.43 -12.10 11.64
N SER A 85 -12.40 -12.97 11.88
CA SER A 85 -12.41 -13.89 13.02
C SER A 85 -11.74 -15.21 12.67
N PHE A 86 -10.95 -15.75 13.60
CA PHE A 86 -10.29 -17.04 13.42
C PHE A 86 -11.29 -18.20 13.65
N PRO A 87 -11.23 -19.29 12.86
CA PRO A 87 -12.13 -20.42 13.03
C PRO A 87 -12.00 -21.12 14.39
N ALA A 88 -13.14 -21.47 15.00
CA ALA A 88 -13.16 -22.33 16.17
C ALA A 88 -13.06 -23.80 15.75
N PHE A 89 -11.96 -24.46 16.09
CA PHE A 89 -11.78 -25.88 15.81
C PHE A 89 -12.50 -26.74 16.87
N LYS A 90 -13.33 -27.66 16.39
CA LYS A 90 -13.89 -28.75 17.21
C LYS A 90 -13.34 -30.06 16.66
N PHE A 91 -12.66 -30.80 17.50
CA PHE A 91 -12.13 -32.11 17.16
C PHE A 91 -13.10 -33.16 17.71
N GLU A 92 -13.76 -33.88 16.82
CA GLU A 92 -14.57 -35.04 17.22
C GLU A 92 -13.67 -36.26 17.43
N GLU A 93 -13.97 -37.06 18.43
CA GLU A 93 -13.22 -38.29 18.70
C GLU A 93 -13.40 -39.28 17.54
N PRO A 94 -12.33 -39.93 17.06
CA PRO A 94 -12.43 -40.89 15.98
C PRO A 94 -13.29 -42.07 16.42
N LYS A 95 -14.35 -42.35 15.65
CA LYS A 95 -15.17 -43.56 15.85
C LYS A 95 -14.32 -44.76 15.45
N LEU A 96 -13.91 -45.55 16.43
CA LEU A 96 -13.17 -46.78 16.21
C LEU A 96 -14.17 -47.87 15.78
N ASP A 97 -14.04 -48.33 14.54
CA ASP A 97 -14.80 -49.49 14.09
C ASP A 97 -14.24 -50.76 14.77
N PRO A 98 -15.10 -51.67 15.27
CA PRO A 98 -14.66 -52.91 15.88
C PRO A 98 -13.81 -53.73 14.91
N ILE A 99 -12.59 -54.08 15.32
CA ILE A 99 -11.77 -55.06 14.61
C ILE A 99 -12.42 -56.43 14.86
N ASP A 100 -12.98 -57.04 13.81
CA ASP A 100 -13.50 -58.41 13.87
C ASP A 100 -12.34 -59.39 14.12
N GLU A 101 -11.98 -59.58 15.38
CA GLU A 101 -11.21 -60.75 15.78
C GLU A 101 -12.17 -61.93 15.87
N GLN A 102 -12.23 -62.75 14.81
CA GLN A 102 -12.92 -64.05 14.84
C GLN A 102 -12.32 -64.92 15.95
N ALA A 103 -12.90 -64.87 17.14
CA ALA A 103 -12.71 -65.86 18.18
C ALA A 103 -13.46 -67.13 17.76
N ALA A 104 -12.70 -68.20 17.51
CA ALA A 104 -13.18 -69.50 17.08
C ALA A 104 -14.31 -70.04 18.00
N ALA A 105 -15.39 -70.52 17.38
CA ALA A 105 -16.58 -71.05 18.04
C ALA A 105 -16.28 -72.26 18.93
N PRO A 106 -16.82 -72.34 20.17
CA PRO A 106 -16.83 -73.59 20.92
C PRO A 106 -17.99 -74.49 20.46
N ALA A 107 -17.65 -75.74 20.12
CA ALA A 107 -18.56 -76.77 19.61
C ALA A 107 -19.66 -77.16 20.61
N LYS A 108 -20.87 -77.37 20.06
CA LYS A 108 -22.08 -77.86 20.76
C LYS A 108 -21.83 -79.19 21.48
N LYS A 109 -22.30 -79.31 22.72
CA LYS A 109 -22.67 -80.56 23.38
C LYS A 109 -24.12 -80.49 23.80
#